data_AF-A0ABD5MWC8-F1
#
_entry.id   AF-A0ABD5MWC8-F1
#
_cell.length_a   1.000
_cell.length_b   1.000
_cell.length_c   1.000
_cell.angle_alpha   90.00
_cell.angle_beta   90.00
_cell.angle_gamma   90.00
#
_symmetry.space_group_name_H-M   'P 1'
#
loop_
_entity.id
_entity.type
_entity.pdbx_description
1 polymer ?
#
loop_
_entity_poly.entity_id
_entity_poly.type
_entity_poly.pdbx_seq_one_letter_code
_entity_poly.pdbx_strand_id
1 'polypeptide(L)'
;MSIRIRKKYSPQNCGYPLKNPKYFELRWDLVDCILGCEFCWSPASRPKNMKEPIVELSPTQVIDDTIKNIKNPLRSFIRFTGGEPTLYWRELLQVFEYFAEDEMMINIPILIQTNGISIGGRTTDMYELNKPPFNKLKFLFELSIKGTNSEEFELLTRTTKKLYNHQLTAYKILKNLNSHNPNLSFITVLGIYHSSIKGNRSKFAFVYPPGETPMFDGHKPWDKEFEKIWNEAERKWVEPLRMSPKGLWENVLQRCGPEGAGLLKYFPEGVATNPKSVFPAKPKGYEYASGIVNNRYW
;
A
#
# COMPACT_ATOMS: atom_id res chain seq x y z
N MET A 1 -22.32 -9.93 -5.92
CA MET A 1 -20.97 -10.20 -5.38
C MET A 1 -20.71 -9.23 -4.24
N SER A 2 -19.84 -9.60 -3.30
CA SER A 2 -19.62 -8.88 -2.02
C SER A 2 -18.15 -8.51 -1.85
N ILE A 3 -17.89 -7.38 -1.20
CA ILE A 3 -16.55 -6.97 -0.74
C ILE A 3 -16.34 -7.56 0.64
N ARG A 4 -15.26 -8.32 0.81
CA ARG A 4 -14.93 -8.91 2.11
C ARG A 4 -14.00 -7.97 2.86
N ILE A 5 -14.34 -7.64 4.09
CA ILE A 5 -13.62 -6.66 4.92
C ILE A 5 -13.41 -7.16 6.35
N ARG A 6 -12.47 -6.54 7.05
CA ARG A 6 -12.24 -6.77 8.48
C ARG A 6 -13.19 -5.92 9.29
N LYS A 7 -14.09 -6.57 10.04
CA LYS A 7 -15.08 -5.88 10.88
C LYS A 7 -14.44 -4.95 11.91
N LYS A 8 -13.26 -5.30 12.43
CA LYS A 8 -12.56 -4.50 13.45
C LYS A 8 -11.99 -3.18 12.92
N TYR A 9 -11.71 -3.09 11.62
CA TYR A 9 -10.97 -1.99 11.02
C TYR A 9 -11.74 -1.30 9.89
N SER A 10 -13.04 -1.60 9.73
CA SER A 10 -13.87 -1.12 8.62
C SER A 10 -15.34 -0.90 9.00
N PRO A 11 -15.93 0.27 8.69
CA PRO A 11 -15.23 1.51 8.40
C PRO A 11 -14.53 2.04 9.68
N GLN A 12 -13.25 2.41 9.58
CA GLN A 12 -12.49 2.97 10.71
C GLN A 12 -12.12 4.42 10.45
N ASN A 13 -12.52 5.31 11.35
CA ASN A 13 -12.07 6.70 11.35
C ASN A 13 -10.71 6.85 12.04
N CYS A 14 -9.76 7.48 11.36
CA CYS A 14 -8.46 7.87 11.91
C CYS A 14 -8.30 9.38 11.80
N GLY A 15 -8.01 10.06 12.92
CA GLY A 15 -7.79 11.50 12.95
C GLY A 15 -6.30 11.89 12.93
N TYR A 16 -5.97 12.97 12.21
CA TYR A 16 -4.61 13.47 12.07
C TYR A 16 -4.51 14.97 12.42
N PRO A 17 -3.63 15.37 13.36
CA PRO A 17 -2.88 14.51 14.28
C PRO A 17 -3.83 13.78 15.26
N LEU A 18 -3.35 12.73 15.93
CA LEU A 18 -4.19 11.91 16.82
C LEU A 18 -4.85 12.71 17.95
N LYS A 19 -4.12 13.69 18.51
CA LYS A 19 -4.65 14.66 19.46
C LYS A 19 -5.11 15.89 18.69
N ASN A 20 -6.38 16.26 18.81
CA ASN A 20 -7.02 17.37 18.08
C ASN A 20 -6.95 17.22 16.54
N PRO A 21 -7.68 16.23 15.97
CA PRO A 21 -7.67 15.97 14.53
C PRO A 21 -8.09 17.17 13.70
N LYS A 22 -7.31 17.48 12.66
CA LYS A 22 -7.63 18.46 11.62
C LYS A 22 -8.08 17.80 10.32
N TYR A 23 -7.51 16.64 10.01
CA TYR A 23 -7.84 15.83 8.83
C TYR A 23 -8.28 14.44 9.27
N PHE A 24 -9.12 13.77 8.47
CA PHE A 24 -9.61 12.44 8.79
C PHE A 24 -9.41 11.46 7.62
N GLU A 25 -9.12 10.21 7.97
CA GLU A 25 -9.15 9.08 7.05
C GLU A 25 -10.31 8.19 7.45
N LEU A 26 -11.18 7.88 6.50
CA LEU A 26 -12.13 6.78 6.64
C LEU A 26 -11.56 5.56 5.93
N ARG A 27 -11.18 4.56 6.71
CA ARG A 27 -10.50 3.36 6.22
C ARG A 27 -11.47 2.20 6.01
N TRP A 28 -11.36 1.58 4.85
CA TRP A 28 -11.88 0.26 4.52
C TRP A 28 -10.69 -0.71 4.40
N ASP A 29 -10.62 -1.69 5.31
CA ASP A 29 -9.58 -2.70 5.42
C ASP A 29 -10.11 -4.04 4.87
N LEU A 30 -9.80 -4.29 3.61
CA LEU A 30 -10.23 -5.45 2.84
C LEU A 30 -9.43 -6.70 3.24
N VAL A 31 -9.99 -7.87 2.91
CA VAL A 31 -9.30 -9.16 3.10
C VAL A 31 -8.88 -9.74 1.75
N ASP A 32 -8.22 -10.90 1.78
CA ASP A 32 -7.64 -11.60 0.63
C ASP A 32 -6.48 -10.86 -0.05
N CYS A 33 -5.46 -11.62 -0.44
CA CYS A 33 -4.32 -11.10 -1.19
C CYS A 33 -3.69 -12.26 -1.95
N ILE A 34 -3.21 -11.98 -3.17
CA ILE A 34 -2.51 -12.97 -4.00
C ILE A 34 -1.01 -13.06 -3.69
N LEU A 35 -0.51 -12.21 -2.79
CA LEU A 35 0.87 -12.24 -2.31
C LEU A 35 0.92 -12.82 -0.89
N GLY A 36 1.97 -13.58 -0.60
CA GLY A 36 2.26 -14.18 0.70
C GLY A 36 3.25 -13.36 1.53
N CYS A 37 3.19 -12.03 1.46
CA CYS A 37 4.13 -11.13 2.13
C CYS A 37 4.16 -11.37 3.66
N GLU A 38 5.23 -11.97 4.15
CA GLU A 38 5.48 -12.34 5.54
C GLU A 38 5.50 -11.14 6.49
N PHE A 39 6.02 -10.03 5.98
CA PHE A 39 6.18 -8.77 6.72
C PHE A 39 5.01 -7.81 6.52
N CYS A 40 3.95 -8.25 5.84
CA CYS A 40 2.78 -7.42 5.63
C CYS A 40 2.11 -7.09 6.96
N TRP A 41 1.61 -5.86 7.05
CA TRP A 41 0.80 -5.40 8.16
C TRP A 41 -0.67 -5.86 8.02
N SER A 42 -1.14 -6.06 6.77
CA SER A 42 -2.45 -6.61 6.48
C SER A 42 -2.53 -8.03 7.02
N PRO A 43 -3.54 -8.34 7.85
CA PRO A 43 -3.71 -9.68 8.38
C PRO A 43 -4.12 -10.73 7.33
N ALA A 44 -4.19 -10.40 6.03
CA ALA A 44 -4.49 -11.38 4.98
C ALA A 44 -3.33 -12.39 4.82
N SER A 45 -2.14 -12.02 5.31
CA SER A 45 -0.99 -12.91 5.47
C SER A 45 -0.72 -13.29 6.94
N ARG A 46 -1.64 -13.04 7.88
CA ARG A 46 -1.52 -13.55 9.26
C ARG A 46 -1.92 -15.03 9.30
N PRO A 47 -1.37 -15.81 10.24
CA PRO A 47 -1.62 -17.24 10.27
C PRO A 47 -3.12 -17.50 10.53
N LYS A 48 -3.67 -18.55 9.92
CA LYS A 48 -5.11 -18.91 9.95
C LYS A 48 -5.73 -19.00 11.36
N ASN A 49 -4.91 -19.13 12.39
CA ASN A 49 -5.32 -19.18 13.79
C ASN A 49 -5.68 -17.79 14.38
N MET A 50 -5.25 -16.68 13.76
CA MET A 50 -5.75 -15.33 14.08
C MET A 50 -7.13 -15.16 13.43
N LYS A 51 -8.16 -15.72 14.08
CA LYS A 51 -9.58 -15.58 13.69
C LYS A 51 -10.07 -14.14 13.83
N GLU A 52 -9.62 -13.24 12.97
CA GLU A 52 -10.19 -11.90 12.90
C GLU A 52 -11.57 -11.96 12.22
N PRO A 53 -12.60 -11.29 12.78
CA PRO A 53 -13.95 -11.32 12.21
C PRO A 53 -13.98 -10.62 10.84
N ILE A 54 -14.39 -11.38 9.83
CA ILE A 54 -14.60 -10.92 8.45
C ILE A 54 -16.10 -10.76 8.23
N VAL A 55 -16.49 -9.71 7.52
CA VAL A 55 -17.86 -9.51 7.03
C VAL A 55 -17.84 -9.29 5.53
N GLU A 56 -18.91 -9.67 4.87
CA GLU A 56 -19.13 -9.45 3.44
C GLU A 56 -20.17 -8.36 3.28
N LEU A 57 -19.83 -7.29 2.57
CA LEU A 57 -20.72 -6.17 2.31
C LEU A 57 -21.00 -6.03 0.81
N SER A 58 -22.24 -5.72 0.45
CA SER A 58 -22.55 -5.25 -0.90
C SER A 58 -21.94 -3.86 -1.15
N PRO A 59 -21.76 -3.44 -2.41
CA PRO A 59 -21.40 -2.07 -2.74
C PRO A 59 -22.30 -1.02 -2.09
N THR A 60 -23.62 -1.26 -2.05
CA THR A 60 -24.60 -0.40 -1.38
C THR A 60 -24.35 -0.27 0.13
N GLN A 61 -24.03 -1.37 0.81
CA GLN A 61 -23.70 -1.31 2.24
C GLN A 61 -22.41 -0.52 2.49
N VAL A 62 -21.42 -0.62 1.60
CA VAL A 62 -20.17 0.14 1.71
C VAL A 62 -20.41 1.65 1.56
N ILE A 63 -21.25 2.09 0.62
CA ILE A 63 -21.61 3.51 0.49
C ILE A 63 -22.41 4.00 1.70
N ASP A 64 -23.43 3.25 2.13
CA ASP A 64 -24.29 3.63 3.28
C ASP A 64 -23.47 3.81 4.56
N ASP A 65 -22.60 2.83 4.85
CA ASP A 65 -21.70 2.90 5.99
C ASP A 65 -20.62 4.00 5.81
N THR A 66 -20.19 4.28 4.58
CA THR A 66 -19.28 5.39 4.30
C THR A 66 -19.92 6.72 4.66
N ILE A 67 -21.12 7.00 4.13
CA ILE A 67 -21.87 8.24 4.38
C ILE A 67 -22.15 8.41 5.87
N LYS A 68 -22.55 7.32 6.55
CA LYS A 68 -22.82 7.34 7.98
C LYS A 68 -21.60 7.65 8.84
N ASN A 69 -20.40 7.24 8.41
CA ASN A 69 -19.20 7.32 9.24
C ASN A 69 -18.22 8.41 8.82
N ILE A 70 -18.34 9.00 7.63
CA ILE A 70 -17.42 10.02 7.17
C ILE A 70 -17.49 11.25 8.10
N LYS A 71 -16.35 11.64 8.68
CA LYS A 71 -16.24 12.86 9.46
C LYS A 71 -15.91 14.02 8.53
N ASN A 72 -16.45 15.22 8.77
CA ASN A 72 -16.11 16.46 8.06
C ASN A 72 -15.61 16.26 6.61
N PRO A 73 -16.52 16.04 5.64
CA PRO A 73 -16.18 15.68 4.25
C PRO A 73 -15.08 16.53 3.61
N LEU A 74 -15.09 17.85 3.85
CA LEU A 74 -14.10 18.80 3.33
C LEU A 74 -12.68 18.62 3.89
N ARG A 75 -12.53 17.84 4.97
CA ARG A 75 -11.26 17.57 5.63
C ARG A 75 -10.89 16.10 5.64
N SER A 76 -11.51 15.31 4.77
CA SER A 76 -11.43 13.86 4.80
C SER A 76 -10.98 13.26 3.49
N PHE A 77 -10.48 12.04 3.58
CA PHE A 77 -10.26 11.15 2.44
C PHE A 77 -10.67 9.73 2.81
N ILE A 78 -11.06 8.97 1.80
CA ILE A 78 -11.45 7.56 1.94
C ILE A 78 -10.24 6.72 1.54
N ARG A 79 -9.96 5.65 2.28
CA ARG A 79 -8.86 4.74 1.95
C ARG A 79 -9.35 3.31 1.84
N PHE A 80 -9.14 2.72 0.67
CA PHE A 80 -9.21 1.28 0.47
C PHE A 80 -7.81 0.68 0.62
N THR A 81 -7.64 -0.14 1.64
CA THR A 81 -6.39 -0.78 2.05
C THR A 81 -6.71 -2.17 2.61
N GLY A 82 -5.75 -2.83 3.26
CA GLY A 82 -5.90 -4.23 3.60
C GLY A 82 -5.81 -5.11 2.37
N GLY A 83 -5.70 -6.42 2.57
CA GLY A 83 -5.67 -7.40 1.48
C GLY A 83 -4.93 -6.95 0.21
N GLU A 84 -5.60 -7.12 -0.92
CA GLU A 84 -5.34 -6.47 -2.20
C GLU A 84 -6.67 -5.94 -2.76
N PRO A 85 -6.95 -4.61 -2.65
CA PRO A 85 -8.24 -4.05 -3.05
C PRO A 85 -8.63 -4.31 -4.50
N THR A 86 -7.65 -4.41 -5.41
CA THR A 86 -7.92 -4.66 -6.83
C THR A 86 -8.51 -6.05 -7.12
N LEU A 87 -8.54 -6.96 -6.14
CA LEU A 87 -9.27 -8.23 -6.25
C LEU A 87 -10.80 -8.05 -6.25
N TYR A 88 -11.29 -6.93 -5.71
CA TYR A 88 -12.72 -6.59 -5.67
C TYR A 88 -13.05 -5.45 -6.63
N TRP A 89 -12.32 -5.36 -7.74
CA TRP A 89 -12.40 -4.19 -8.63
C TRP A 89 -13.81 -3.91 -9.14
N ARG A 90 -14.56 -4.96 -9.51
CA ARG A 90 -15.94 -4.81 -10.03
C ARG A 90 -16.90 -4.26 -8.99
N GLU A 91 -16.75 -4.68 -7.74
CA GLU A 91 -17.55 -4.19 -6.63
C GLU A 91 -17.12 -2.77 -6.24
N LEU A 92 -15.83 -2.48 -6.25
CA LEU A 92 -15.30 -1.14 -6.00
C LEU A 92 -15.76 -0.14 -7.05
N LEU A 93 -15.84 -0.51 -8.33
CA LEU A 93 -16.40 0.36 -9.36
C LEU A 93 -17.86 0.72 -9.08
N GLN A 94 -18.68 -0.22 -8.60
CA GLN A 94 -20.06 0.09 -8.18
C GLN A 94 -20.08 1.06 -6.98
N VAL A 95 -19.18 0.88 -6.01
CA VAL A 95 -19.04 1.85 -4.90
C VAL A 95 -18.65 3.23 -5.42
N PHE A 96 -17.72 3.29 -6.38
CA PHE A 96 -17.29 4.55 -6.97
C PHE A 96 -18.39 5.19 -7.80
N GLU A 97 -19.21 4.42 -8.50
CA GLU A 97 -20.38 4.93 -9.22
C GLU A 97 -21.32 5.67 -8.25
N TYR A 98 -21.64 5.07 -7.10
CA TYR A 98 -22.41 5.74 -6.04
C TYR A 98 -21.71 6.98 -5.48
N PHE A 99 -20.39 6.95 -5.25
CA PHE A 99 -19.66 8.17 -4.83
C PHE A 99 -19.72 9.27 -5.88
N ALA A 100 -19.76 8.90 -7.16
CA ALA A 100 -19.85 9.85 -8.24
C ALA A 100 -21.25 10.49 -8.29
N GLU A 101 -22.30 9.76 -7.97
CA GLU A 101 -23.68 10.26 -7.96
C GLU A 101 -24.02 11.13 -6.74
N ASP A 102 -23.30 10.96 -5.63
CA ASP A 102 -23.52 11.72 -4.40
C ASP A 102 -22.72 13.05 -4.35
N GLU A 103 -23.42 14.17 -4.15
CA GLU A 103 -22.84 15.53 -4.16
C GLU A 103 -21.79 15.78 -3.06
N MET A 104 -21.93 15.10 -1.91
CA MET A 104 -20.97 15.22 -0.82
C MET A 104 -19.73 14.37 -1.11
N MET A 105 -19.92 13.16 -1.62
CA MET A 105 -18.84 12.17 -1.80
C MET A 105 -17.94 12.47 -2.99
N ILE A 106 -18.48 13.07 -4.05
CA ILE A 106 -17.76 13.35 -5.31
C ILE A 106 -16.46 14.16 -5.11
N ASN A 107 -16.41 14.99 -4.07
CA ASN A 107 -15.27 15.87 -3.76
C ASN A 107 -14.25 15.25 -2.79
N ILE A 108 -14.54 14.07 -2.23
CA ILE A 108 -13.68 13.43 -1.23
C ILE A 108 -12.63 12.59 -1.97
N PRO A 109 -11.32 12.83 -1.74
CA PRO A 109 -10.28 12.01 -2.35
C PRO A 109 -10.36 10.54 -1.93
N ILE A 110 -10.11 9.65 -2.88
CA ILE A 110 -10.11 8.20 -2.71
C ILE A 110 -8.68 7.69 -2.87
N LEU A 111 -8.10 7.22 -1.77
CA LEU A 111 -6.80 6.57 -1.74
C LEU A 111 -6.96 5.06 -1.87
N ILE A 112 -6.29 4.45 -2.85
CA ILE A 112 -6.26 2.99 -3.04
C ILE A 112 -4.83 2.50 -2.92
N GLN A 113 -4.57 1.61 -1.96
CA GLN A 113 -3.26 0.95 -1.87
C GLN A 113 -3.31 -0.38 -2.60
N THR A 114 -2.35 -0.65 -3.47
CA THR A 114 -2.32 -1.86 -4.29
C THR A 114 -0.90 -2.37 -4.46
N ASN A 115 -0.73 -3.68 -4.58
CA ASN A 115 0.51 -4.30 -5.06
C ASN A 115 0.66 -4.23 -6.59
N GLY A 116 -0.40 -3.84 -7.32
CA GLY A 116 -0.40 -3.65 -8.76
C GLY A 116 -0.42 -4.92 -9.60
N ILE A 117 -0.44 -6.11 -9.01
CA ILE A 117 -0.35 -7.35 -9.79
C ILE A 117 -1.57 -7.55 -10.70
N SER A 118 -2.79 -7.29 -10.21
CA SER A 118 -4.01 -7.39 -11.02
C SER A 118 -4.06 -6.33 -12.13
N ILE A 119 -3.53 -5.14 -11.85
CA ILE A 119 -3.42 -4.04 -12.81
C ILE A 119 -2.44 -4.42 -13.92
N GLY A 120 -1.22 -4.81 -13.57
CA GLY A 120 -0.19 -5.18 -14.54
C GLY A 120 -0.48 -6.48 -15.28
N GLY A 121 -1.17 -7.41 -14.62
CA GLY A 121 -1.68 -8.65 -15.21
C GLY A 121 -2.96 -8.48 -16.03
N ARG A 122 -3.50 -7.25 -16.12
CA ARG A 122 -4.70 -6.88 -16.89
C ARG A 122 -5.98 -7.64 -16.51
N THR A 123 -6.05 -8.16 -15.29
CA THR A 123 -7.31 -8.69 -14.72
C THR A 123 -8.18 -7.56 -14.15
N THR A 124 -7.60 -6.38 -13.98
CA THR A 124 -8.25 -5.13 -13.58
C THR A 124 -8.07 -4.10 -14.70
N ASP A 125 -9.18 -3.56 -15.23
CA ASP A 125 -9.14 -2.49 -16.23
C ASP A 125 -9.16 -1.10 -15.56
N MET A 126 -7.98 -0.51 -15.42
CA MET A 126 -7.85 0.82 -14.82
C MET A 126 -8.33 1.95 -15.74
N TYR A 127 -8.48 1.71 -17.04
CA TYR A 127 -8.94 2.74 -17.99
C TYR A 127 -10.43 3.09 -17.81
N GLU A 128 -11.18 2.27 -17.08
CA GLU A 128 -12.55 2.59 -16.65
C GLU A 128 -12.59 3.91 -15.88
N LEU A 129 -11.58 4.20 -15.05
CA LEU A 129 -11.54 5.43 -14.25
C LEU A 129 -11.41 6.72 -15.06
N ASN A 130 -11.05 6.65 -16.34
CA ASN A 130 -11.00 7.81 -17.23
C ASN A 130 -12.34 8.10 -17.92
N LYS A 131 -13.35 7.23 -17.73
CA LYS A 131 -14.67 7.36 -18.34
C LYS A 131 -15.67 7.93 -17.33
N PRO A 132 -16.74 8.60 -17.78
CA PRO A 132 -17.87 8.90 -16.90
C PRO A 132 -18.51 7.61 -16.33
N PRO A 133 -19.01 7.63 -15.09
CA PRO A 133 -19.01 8.78 -14.19
C PRO A 133 -17.71 8.92 -13.37
N PHE A 134 -16.74 8.01 -13.49
CA PHE A 134 -15.57 7.92 -12.63
C PHE A 134 -14.55 9.05 -12.81
N ASN A 135 -14.45 9.63 -14.01
CA ASN A 135 -13.48 10.67 -14.34
C ASN A 135 -13.61 11.98 -13.52
N LYS A 136 -14.72 12.16 -12.80
CA LYS A 136 -14.93 13.30 -11.88
C LYS A 136 -14.47 13.04 -10.45
N LEU A 137 -14.19 11.78 -10.09
CA LEU A 137 -13.70 11.41 -8.77
C LEU A 137 -12.18 11.57 -8.68
N LYS A 138 -11.69 11.94 -7.50
CA LYS A 138 -10.27 12.11 -7.24
C LYS A 138 -9.64 10.84 -6.70
N PHE A 139 -8.89 10.13 -7.53
CA PHE A 139 -8.16 8.93 -7.14
C PHE A 139 -6.69 9.22 -6.87
N LEU A 140 -6.17 8.67 -5.78
CA LEU A 140 -4.76 8.58 -5.48
C LEU A 140 -4.39 7.10 -5.29
N PHE A 141 -3.47 6.58 -6.08
CA PHE A 141 -2.97 5.21 -5.90
C PHE A 141 -1.64 5.20 -5.13
N GLU A 142 -1.48 4.26 -4.21
CA GLU A 142 -0.16 3.89 -3.70
C GLU A 142 0.23 2.53 -4.26
N LEU A 143 1.10 2.54 -5.27
CA LEU A 143 1.63 1.33 -5.88
C LEU A 143 2.78 0.79 -5.04
N SER A 144 2.50 -0.26 -4.28
CA SER A 144 3.46 -0.91 -3.38
C SER A 144 4.32 -1.94 -4.11
N ILE A 145 5.42 -1.49 -4.71
CA ILE A 145 6.45 -2.37 -5.27
C ILE A 145 7.16 -3.12 -4.14
N LYS A 146 7.29 -4.44 -4.28
CA LYS A 146 8.00 -5.32 -3.34
C LYS A 146 9.32 -5.78 -3.97
N GLY A 147 10.44 -5.34 -3.45
CA GLY A 147 11.76 -5.63 -4.01
C GLY A 147 12.19 -4.70 -5.15
N THR A 148 13.49 -4.53 -5.30
CA THR A 148 14.17 -3.77 -6.38
C THR A 148 14.54 -4.66 -7.57
N ASN A 149 14.31 -5.97 -7.46
CA ASN A 149 14.49 -6.97 -8.50
C ASN A 149 13.57 -8.18 -8.25
N SER A 150 13.51 -9.07 -9.23
CA SER A 150 12.59 -10.22 -9.18
C SER A 150 12.95 -11.26 -8.10
N GLU A 151 14.22 -11.36 -7.70
CA GLU A 151 14.65 -12.24 -6.61
C GLU A 151 14.19 -11.71 -5.25
N GLU A 152 14.41 -10.42 -4.98
CA GLU A 152 13.90 -9.77 -3.76
C GLU A 152 12.39 -9.87 -3.69
N PHE A 153 11.70 -9.65 -4.80
CA PHE A 153 10.25 -9.83 -4.87
C PHE A 153 9.84 -11.24 -4.43
N GLU A 154 10.42 -12.28 -5.03
CA GLU A 154 10.08 -13.68 -4.70
C GLU A 154 10.35 -14.01 -3.23
N LEU A 155 11.49 -13.58 -2.71
CA LEU A 155 11.85 -13.77 -1.31
C LEU A 155 10.87 -13.04 -0.37
N LEU A 156 10.59 -11.76 -0.61
CA LEU A 156 9.77 -10.93 0.28
C LEU A 156 8.27 -11.26 0.23
N THR A 157 7.80 -11.78 -0.90
CA THR A 157 6.37 -12.00 -1.16
C THR A 157 5.96 -13.48 -1.13
N ARG A 158 6.92 -14.41 -1.07
CA ARG A 158 6.69 -15.87 -1.12
C ARG A 158 5.83 -16.32 -2.29
N THR A 159 5.93 -15.60 -3.40
CA THR A 159 5.24 -15.93 -4.65
C THR A 159 6.23 -15.96 -5.80
N THR A 160 5.80 -16.47 -6.94
CA THR A 160 6.66 -16.62 -8.11
C THR A 160 7.21 -15.29 -8.59
N LYS A 161 8.53 -15.23 -8.83
CA LYS A 161 9.20 -14.06 -9.43
C LYS A 161 8.60 -13.58 -10.75
N LYS A 162 7.80 -14.40 -11.45
CA LYS A 162 7.09 -14.00 -12.67
C LYS A 162 6.13 -12.82 -12.45
N LEU A 163 5.53 -12.73 -11.26
CA LEU A 163 4.59 -11.66 -10.92
C LEU A 163 5.27 -10.30 -10.71
N TYR A 164 6.60 -10.27 -10.49
CA TYR A 164 7.36 -9.03 -10.35
C TYR A 164 7.11 -8.05 -11.51
N ASN A 165 7.11 -8.55 -12.74
CA ASN A 165 6.90 -7.73 -13.95
C ASN A 165 5.50 -7.11 -14.03
N HIS A 166 4.51 -7.66 -13.32
CA HIS A 166 3.19 -7.04 -13.26
C HIS A 166 3.26 -5.73 -12.45
N GLN A 167 4.07 -5.63 -11.39
CA GLN A 167 4.23 -4.37 -10.64
C GLN A 167 4.80 -3.26 -11.53
N LEU A 168 5.80 -3.58 -12.35
CA LEU A 168 6.42 -2.61 -13.27
C LEU A 168 5.45 -2.21 -14.39
N THR A 169 4.65 -3.16 -14.89
CA THR A 169 3.59 -2.88 -15.85
C THR A 169 2.50 -1.99 -15.24
N ALA A 170 2.12 -2.24 -13.99
CA ALA A 170 1.15 -1.41 -13.27
C ALA A 170 1.62 0.03 -13.12
N TYR A 171 2.91 0.26 -12.83
CA TYR A 171 3.49 1.60 -12.83
C TYR A 171 3.29 2.30 -14.17
N LYS A 172 3.60 1.62 -15.28
CA LYS A 172 3.44 2.19 -16.63
C LYS A 172 1.99 2.55 -16.94
N ILE A 173 1.05 1.68 -16.55
CA ILE A 173 -0.39 1.92 -16.70
C ILE A 173 -0.81 3.15 -15.89
N LEU A 174 -0.45 3.22 -14.60
CA LEU A 174 -0.79 4.36 -13.75
C LEU A 174 -0.13 5.66 -14.23
N LYS A 175 1.12 5.62 -14.69
CA LYS A 175 1.81 6.77 -15.31
C LYS A 175 1.07 7.27 -16.55
N ASN A 176 0.63 6.36 -17.42
CA ASN A 176 -0.16 6.72 -18.59
C ASN A 176 -1.55 7.28 -18.22
N LEU A 177 -2.22 6.72 -17.22
CA LEU A 177 -3.52 7.25 -16.77
C LEU A 177 -3.37 8.66 -16.18
N ASN A 178 -2.39 8.87 -15.31
CA ASN A 178 -2.08 10.16 -14.69
C ASN A 178 -1.77 11.25 -15.75
N SER A 179 -1.15 10.89 -16.88
CA SER A 179 -0.88 11.87 -17.95
C SER A 179 -2.12 12.31 -18.74
N HIS A 180 -3.26 11.63 -18.58
CA HIS A 180 -4.50 11.92 -19.31
C HIS A 180 -5.69 12.24 -18.41
N ASN A 181 -5.58 12.03 -17.09
CA ASN A 181 -6.64 12.26 -16.13
C ASN A 181 -6.14 13.09 -14.93
N PRO A 182 -6.48 14.39 -14.85
CA PRO A 182 -5.99 15.28 -13.79
C PRO A 182 -6.55 14.91 -12.40
N ASN A 183 -7.60 14.08 -12.33
CA ASN A 183 -8.18 13.62 -11.07
C ASN A 183 -7.58 12.28 -10.61
N LEU A 184 -6.72 11.63 -11.40
CA LEU A 184 -6.05 10.40 -11.04
C LEU A 184 -4.56 10.65 -10.89
N SER A 185 -4.03 10.36 -9.71
CA SER A 185 -2.59 10.39 -9.46
C SER A 185 -2.14 9.13 -8.74
N PHE A 186 -0.83 8.95 -8.60
CA PHE A 186 -0.26 7.85 -7.86
C PHE A 186 1.09 8.20 -7.24
N ILE A 187 1.47 7.41 -6.24
CA ILE A 187 2.78 7.41 -5.60
C ILE A 187 3.40 6.03 -5.73
N THR A 188 4.67 5.99 -6.13
CA THR A 188 5.46 4.76 -6.14
C THR A 188 6.00 4.48 -4.74
N VAL A 189 5.63 3.34 -4.19
CA VAL A 189 6.01 2.97 -2.81
C VAL A 189 6.89 1.74 -2.84
N LEU A 190 8.10 1.80 -2.28
CA LEU A 190 8.79 0.56 -1.89
C LEU A 190 8.10 0.07 -0.62
N GLY A 191 7.17 -0.87 -0.80
CA GLY A 191 6.14 -1.17 0.18
C GLY A 191 6.60 -1.99 1.38
N ILE A 192 7.88 -2.34 1.44
CA ILE A 192 8.60 -2.95 2.57
C ILE A 192 10.03 -2.44 2.49
N TYR A 193 10.59 -1.98 3.61
CA TYR A 193 11.98 -1.56 3.69
C TYR A 193 12.56 -1.83 5.08
N HIS A 194 13.88 -1.69 5.24
CA HIS A 194 14.56 -1.82 6.53
C HIS A 194 13.92 -0.94 7.63
N SER A 195 14.19 -1.26 8.90
CA SER A 195 13.67 -0.48 10.04
C SER A 195 14.28 0.93 10.10
N SER A 196 13.52 1.95 10.54
CA SER A 196 13.99 3.30 10.92
C SER A 196 15.13 3.91 10.07
N ILE A 197 14.78 4.83 9.18
CA ILE A 197 15.73 5.45 8.23
C ILE A 197 16.44 6.69 8.83
N LYS A 198 16.38 6.91 10.14
CA LYS A 198 17.06 8.06 10.77
C LYS A 198 18.57 7.80 10.84
N GLY A 199 19.33 8.50 10.02
CA GLY A 199 20.80 8.39 9.99
C GLY A 199 21.33 7.22 9.16
N ASN A 200 20.55 6.69 8.21
CA ASN A 200 20.96 5.62 7.29
C ASN A 200 21.50 4.36 7.99
N ARG A 201 20.97 4.05 9.19
CA ARG A 201 21.29 2.84 9.94
C ARG A 201 20.03 2.15 10.40
N SER A 202 19.93 0.86 10.12
CA SER A 202 18.80 0.01 10.51
C SER A 202 19.21 -1.00 11.56
N LYS A 203 18.37 -1.20 12.58
CA LYS A 203 18.55 -2.29 13.56
C LYS A 203 17.95 -3.61 13.07
N PHE A 204 16.96 -3.54 12.21
CA PHE A 204 16.42 -4.71 11.52
C PHE A 204 16.50 -4.46 10.02
N ALA A 205 17.20 -5.33 9.31
CA ALA A 205 17.40 -5.21 7.88
C ALA A 205 17.03 -6.50 7.17
N PHE A 206 16.38 -6.34 6.01
CA PHE A 206 16.18 -7.43 5.07
C PHE A 206 17.50 -7.83 4.45
N VAL A 207 17.78 -9.13 4.41
CA VAL A 207 19.02 -9.67 3.88
C VAL A 207 18.75 -10.84 2.93
N TYR A 208 19.63 -11.02 1.95
CA TYR A 208 19.67 -12.27 1.20
C TYR A 208 20.07 -13.42 2.14
N PRO A 209 19.33 -14.54 2.20
CA PRO A 209 19.69 -15.65 3.08
C PRO A 209 21.10 -16.20 2.81
N PRO A 210 21.58 -16.29 1.55
CA PRO A 210 22.98 -16.53 1.28
C PRO A 210 23.82 -15.29 1.62
N GLY A 211 24.72 -15.40 2.59
CA GLY A 211 25.72 -14.37 2.90
C GLY A 211 25.21 -13.17 3.69
N GLU A 212 23.91 -13.12 4.01
CA GLU A 212 23.29 -12.09 4.87
C GLU A 212 23.55 -10.65 4.43
N THR A 213 23.73 -10.43 3.13
CA THR A 213 23.93 -9.10 2.56
C THR A 213 22.61 -8.32 2.52
N PRO A 214 22.58 -7.01 2.85
CA PRO A 214 21.34 -6.25 2.84
C PRO A 214 20.68 -6.21 1.46
N MET A 215 19.35 -6.32 1.44
CA MET A 215 18.53 -6.11 0.25
C MET A 215 18.38 -4.61 -0.07
N PHE A 216 17.81 -4.27 -1.23
CA PHE A 216 17.43 -2.93 -1.71
C PHE A 216 18.57 -1.94 -1.95
N ASP A 217 19.64 -1.99 -1.18
CA ASP A 217 20.65 -0.93 -1.10
C ASP A 217 21.81 -1.08 -2.10
N GLY A 218 21.54 -1.73 -3.24
CA GLY A 218 22.49 -1.87 -4.35
C GLY A 218 23.57 -2.95 -4.15
N HIS A 219 23.44 -3.79 -3.12
CA HIS A 219 24.32 -4.94 -2.89
C HIS A 219 24.21 -6.00 -4.00
N LYS A 220 23.01 -6.16 -4.55
CA LYS A 220 22.81 -6.69 -5.91
C LYS A 220 22.35 -5.56 -6.82
N PRO A 221 22.68 -5.60 -8.12
CA PRO A 221 22.15 -4.63 -9.08
C PRO A 221 20.63 -4.62 -9.03
N TRP A 222 20.06 -3.42 -9.03
CA TRP A 222 18.62 -3.27 -9.26
C TRP A 222 18.28 -3.81 -10.64
N ASP A 223 17.06 -4.29 -10.78
CA ASP A 223 16.51 -4.47 -12.11
C ASP A 223 16.50 -3.10 -12.82
N LYS A 224 17.00 -3.06 -14.06
CA LYS A 224 17.19 -1.80 -14.79
C LYS A 224 15.89 -1.03 -15.00
N GLU A 225 14.78 -1.76 -15.17
CA GLU A 225 13.48 -1.13 -15.35
C GLU A 225 12.97 -0.57 -14.03
N PHE A 226 13.14 -1.28 -12.91
CA PHE A 226 12.88 -0.70 -11.59
C PHE A 226 13.73 0.53 -11.32
N GLU A 227 15.03 0.50 -11.60
CA GLU A 227 15.91 1.65 -11.40
C GLU A 227 15.43 2.87 -12.18
N LYS A 228 15.08 2.68 -13.45
CA LYS A 228 14.48 3.72 -14.28
C LYS A 228 13.19 4.25 -13.68
N ILE A 229 12.26 3.36 -13.33
CA ILE A 229 10.96 3.71 -12.73
C ILE A 229 11.16 4.49 -11.44
N TRP A 230 12.02 4.00 -10.56
CA TRP A 230 12.30 4.63 -9.27
C TRP A 230 12.88 6.02 -9.48
N ASN A 231 13.85 6.18 -10.39
CA ASN A 231 14.48 7.47 -10.65
C ASN A 231 13.52 8.48 -11.29
N GLU A 232 12.67 8.05 -12.22
CA GLU A 232 11.68 8.90 -12.89
C GLU A 232 10.43 9.20 -12.06
N ALA A 233 10.12 8.41 -11.04
CA ALA A 233 8.91 8.60 -10.24
C ALA A 233 8.96 9.96 -9.51
N GLU A 234 8.03 10.84 -9.87
CA GLU A 234 7.89 12.19 -9.31
C GLU A 234 7.61 12.14 -7.81
N ARG A 235 6.70 11.24 -7.41
CA ARG A 235 6.34 10.98 -6.03
C ARG A 235 6.71 9.56 -5.70
N LYS A 236 7.65 9.40 -4.78
CA LYS A 236 8.11 8.10 -4.30
C LYS A 236 8.50 8.14 -2.83
N TRP A 237 8.29 7.02 -2.14
CA TRP A 237 8.80 6.83 -0.78
C TRP A 237 8.89 5.36 -0.43
N VAL A 238 9.53 5.10 0.70
CA VAL A 238 9.59 3.76 1.28
C VAL A 238 8.74 3.68 2.54
N GLU A 239 8.19 2.49 2.80
CA GLU A 239 7.53 2.16 4.06
C GLU A 239 8.52 1.36 4.92
N PRO A 240 9.24 2.03 5.84
CA PRO A 240 10.15 1.33 6.73
C PRO A 240 9.38 0.37 7.62
N LEU A 241 10.03 -0.74 7.99
CA LEU A 241 9.46 -1.68 8.94
C LEU A 241 9.12 -0.96 10.26
N ARG A 242 7.82 -0.82 10.54
CA ARG A 242 7.31 -0.17 11.76
C ARG A 242 7.38 -1.16 12.92
N MET A 243 8.50 -1.21 13.63
CA MET A 243 8.69 -2.13 14.75
C MET A 243 8.39 -1.49 16.11
N SER A 244 7.50 -2.13 16.89
CA SER A 244 7.75 -2.27 18.33
C SER A 244 8.67 -3.50 18.51
N PRO A 245 9.90 -3.37 19.06
CA PRO A 245 10.97 -4.35 18.83
C PRO A 245 10.67 -5.81 19.24
N LYS A 246 9.87 -6.05 20.27
CA LYS A 246 9.69 -7.40 20.83
C LYS A 246 8.50 -8.17 20.24
N GLY A 247 7.30 -7.59 20.32
CA GLY A 247 6.08 -8.28 19.88
C GLY A 247 5.99 -8.52 18.37
N LEU A 248 6.57 -7.66 17.52
CA LEU A 248 6.50 -7.87 16.06
C LEU A 248 7.54 -8.89 15.58
N TRP A 249 8.71 -8.98 16.23
CA TRP A 249 9.72 -10.00 15.90
C TRP A 249 9.21 -11.41 16.25
N GLU A 250 8.63 -11.57 17.44
CA GLU A 250 7.94 -12.81 17.83
C GLU A 250 6.82 -13.14 16.84
N ASN A 251 6.03 -12.16 16.41
CA ASN A 251 5.00 -12.36 15.38
C ASN A 251 5.59 -12.69 14.01
N VAL A 252 6.76 -12.17 13.63
CA VAL A 252 7.46 -12.54 12.39
C VAL A 252 7.95 -13.98 12.48
N LEU A 253 8.64 -14.36 13.57
CA LEU A 253 9.07 -15.74 13.81
C LEU A 253 7.88 -16.72 13.81
N GLN A 254 6.78 -16.36 14.47
CA GLN A 254 5.56 -17.18 14.51
C GLN A 254 4.91 -17.31 13.12
N ARG A 255 4.96 -16.27 12.28
CA ARG A 255 4.36 -16.26 10.94
C ARG A 255 5.20 -17.01 9.91
N CYS A 256 6.50 -16.82 9.98
CA CYS A 256 7.41 -17.13 8.88
C CYS A 256 8.29 -18.34 9.19
N GLY A 257 8.16 -18.89 10.41
CA GLY A 257 9.05 -19.91 10.92
C GLY A 257 10.50 -19.38 11.07
N PRO A 258 11.43 -20.25 11.49
CA PRO A 258 12.85 -19.92 11.55
C PRO A 258 13.43 -19.57 10.17
N GLU A 259 12.82 -20.01 9.06
CA GLU A 259 13.31 -19.74 7.71
C GLU A 259 12.93 -18.35 7.16
N GLY A 260 11.74 -17.83 7.44
CA GLY A 260 11.42 -16.43 7.13
C GLY A 260 12.02 -15.42 8.10
N ALA A 261 12.49 -15.88 9.27
CA ALA A 261 13.50 -15.17 10.05
C ALA A 261 14.81 -14.99 9.27
N GLY A 262 15.12 -15.88 8.31
CA GLY A 262 16.34 -15.82 7.51
C GLY A 262 16.43 -14.58 6.63
N LEU A 263 15.29 -13.96 6.29
CA LEU A 263 15.25 -12.74 5.49
C LEU A 263 15.37 -11.46 6.30
N LEU A 264 15.10 -11.47 7.61
CA LEU A 264 15.13 -10.27 8.44
C LEU A 264 16.14 -10.49 9.57
N LYS A 265 17.21 -9.71 9.61
CA LYS A 265 18.27 -9.86 10.62
C LYS A 265 18.30 -8.69 11.59
N TYR A 266 18.61 -8.99 12.84
CA TYR A 266 18.80 -8.00 13.90
C TYR A 266 20.28 -7.61 14.01
N PHE A 267 20.56 -6.33 13.83
CA PHE A 267 21.88 -5.71 13.95
C PHE A 267 21.85 -4.75 15.16
N PRO A 268 22.30 -5.18 16.36
CA PRO A 268 22.19 -4.37 17.58
C PRO A 268 22.91 -3.02 17.46
N GLU A 269 24.10 -3.02 16.85
CA GLU A 269 24.91 -1.83 16.56
C GLU A 269 24.40 -1.02 15.35
N GLY A 270 23.37 -1.53 14.66
CA GLY A 270 22.86 -1.04 13.39
C GLY A 270 23.75 -1.39 12.20
N VAL A 271 23.13 -1.58 11.04
CA VAL A 271 23.80 -1.76 9.75
C VAL A 271 23.51 -0.57 8.84
N ALA A 272 24.47 -0.17 8.01
CA ALA A 272 24.26 0.91 7.04
C ALA A 272 23.17 0.49 6.03
N THR A 273 22.18 1.34 5.86
CA THR A 273 21.07 1.14 4.93
C THR A 273 20.67 2.47 4.30
N ASN A 274 20.08 2.44 3.11
CA ASN A 274 19.74 3.61 2.31
C ASN A 274 20.97 4.49 1.98
N PRO A 275 22.03 3.90 1.38
CA PRO A 275 23.19 4.68 1.00
C PRO A 275 22.75 5.83 0.06
N LYS A 276 23.32 7.01 0.28
CA LYS A 276 23.00 8.23 -0.50
C LYS A 276 21.54 8.71 -0.42
N SER A 277 20.74 8.18 0.50
CA SER A 277 19.35 8.61 0.75
C SER A 277 18.45 8.47 -0.48
N VAL A 278 18.68 7.43 -1.31
CA VAL A 278 17.90 7.15 -2.54
C VAL A 278 16.45 6.76 -2.25
N PHE A 279 16.16 6.32 -1.04
CA PHE A 279 14.86 5.91 -0.54
C PHE A 279 14.30 6.97 0.44
N PRO A 280 13.57 7.99 -0.04
CA PRO A 280 12.95 8.98 0.84
C PRO A 280 11.88 8.32 1.72
N ALA A 281 11.83 8.70 3.00
CA ALA A 281 10.82 8.20 3.92
C ALA A 281 9.45 8.83 3.61
N LYS A 282 8.38 8.04 3.80
CA LYS A 282 7.02 8.56 3.68
C LYS A 282 6.76 9.72 4.66
N PRO A 283 6.06 10.80 4.24
CA PRO A 283 5.67 11.87 5.14
C PRO A 283 4.89 11.36 6.36
N LYS A 284 5.00 12.07 7.49
CA LYS A 284 4.31 11.68 8.72
C LYS A 284 2.79 11.88 8.57
N GLY A 285 2.01 11.16 9.38
CA GLY A 285 0.56 11.07 9.24
C GLY A 285 -0.19 12.39 9.05
N TYR A 286 0.19 13.47 9.75
CA TYR A 286 -0.42 14.78 9.55
C TYR A 286 -0.10 15.40 8.19
N GLU A 287 1.18 15.49 7.82
CA GLU A 287 1.62 16.06 6.54
C GLU A 287 1.05 15.27 5.36
N TYR A 288 1.03 13.95 5.50
CA TYR A 288 0.48 13.03 4.51
C TYR A 288 -1.03 13.24 4.32
N ALA A 289 -1.82 13.21 5.41
CA ALA A 289 -3.27 13.44 5.34
C ALA A 289 -3.59 14.85 4.81
N SER A 290 -2.84 15.86 5.25
CA SER A 290 -2.93 17.23 4.75
C SER A 290 -2.62 17.31 3.25
N GLY A 291 -1.63 16.56 2.77
CA GLY A 291 -1.27 16.52 1.34
C GLY A 291 -2.40 15.95 0.48
N ILE A 292 -3.05 14.87 0.93
CA ILE A 292 -4.18 14.27 0.23
C ILE A 292 -5.36 15.25 0.18
N VAL A 293 -5.83 15.74 1.33
CA VAL A 293 -7.03 16.57 1.41
C VAL A 293 -6.87 17.89 0.65
N ASN A 294 -5.69 18.52 0.70
CA ASN A 294 -5.43 19.78 0.01
C ASN A 294 -4.91 19.58 -1.43
N ASN A 295 -5.11 18.40 -2.02
CA ASN A 295 -4.74 18.07 -3.40
C ASN A 295 -3.26 18.30 -3.77
N ARG A 296 -2.31 18.13 -2.84
CA ARG A 296 -0.87 18.30 -3.12
C ARG A 296 -0.25 17.13 -3.91
N TYR A 297 -1.00 16.03 -4.06
CA TYR A 297 -0.55 14.83 -4.75
C TYR A 297 -1.21 14.62 -6.10
N TRP A 298 -1.95 15.59 -6.62
CA TRP A 298 -2.42 15.61 -8.00
C TRP A 298 -1.48 16.52 -8.74
#